data_AF-A0ABD1FER2-F1
#
_entry.id   AF-A0ABD1FER2-F1
#
_cell.length_a   1.000
_cell.length_b   1.000
_cell.length_c   1.000
_cell.angle_alpha   90.00
_cell.angle_beta   90.00
_cell.angle_gamma   90.00
#
_symmetry.space_group_name_H-M   'P 1'
#
loop_
_entity.id
_entity.type
_entity.pdbx_description
1 polymer ?
#
loop_
_entity_poly.entity_id
_entity_poly.type
_entity_poly.pdbx_seq_one_letter_code
_entity_poly.pdbx_strand_id
1 'polypeptide(L)'
;MDKFGHSFSSSAVNSNRKNIKIVHVNTSNALSYGENGQYDAENRTIYNLREPIYENDATTKTYVDSKLAELDQSLHLINEHINDMDDKLYAITLEQMPAIQQQITDSNQHVTDLLKNWSESINVLEMRIENLIRQLKDKKLL
;
A
#
# COMPACT_ATOMS: atom_id res chain seq x y z
N MET A 1 -82.36 53.45 10.15
CA MET A 1 -81.78 53.15 8.81
C MET A 1 -80.48 53.88 8.72
N ASP A 2 -79.40 53.11 8.84
CA ASP A 2 -78.03 53.56 8.99
C ASP A 2 -77.45 54.07 7.67
N LYS A 3 -76.65 55.14 7.74
CA LYS A 3 -75.63 55.43 6.72
C LYS A 3 -74.36 55.92 7.41
N PHE A 4 -73.58 54.96 7.91
CA PHE A 4 -72.18 55.16 8.25
C PHE A 4 -71.40 55.51 6.97
N GLY A 5 -71.25 56.81 6.70
CA GLY A 5 -70.33 57.33 5.70
C GLY A 5 -69.15 58.00 6.41
N HIS A 6 -68.28 57.23 7.05
CA HIS A 6 -67.01 57.77 7.54
C HIS A 6 -66.07 57.95 6.36
N SER A 7 -65.95 59.20 5.93
CA SER A 7 -64.90 59.71 5.05
C SER A 7 -63.55 59.58 5.76
N PHE A 8 -62.67 58.72 5.24
CA PHE A 8 -61.26 58.76 5.64
C PHE A 8 -60.63 60.01 5.02
N SER A 9 -60.62 61.11 5.78
CA SER A 9 -59.86 62.30 5.43
C SER A 9 -58.37 61.99 5.59
N SER A 10 -57.61 62.16 4.51
CA SER A 10 -56.16 61.99 4.42
C SER A 10 -55.44 62.99 5.34
N SER A 11 -55.21 62.60 6.59
CA SER A 11 -54.37 63.36 7.51
C SER A 11 -52.94 62.82 7.48
N ALA A 12 -52.09 63.55 6.73
CA ALA A 12 -50.63 63.61 6.83
C ALA A 12 -49.88 62.31 7.19
N VAL A 13 -49.49 61.52 6.18
CA VAL A 13 -48.28 60.71 6.32
C VAL A 13 -47.10 61.67 6.32
N ASN A 14 -46.63 61.97 7.53
CA ASN A 14 -45.41 62.69 7.82
C ASN A 14 -44.26 62.17 6.93
N SER A 15 -43.72 63.06 6.10
CA SER A 15 -42.63 62.80 5.15
C SER A 15 -41.27 62.52 5.79
N ASN A 16 -41.24 61.86 6.95
CA ASN A 16 -40.04 61.30 7.56
C ASN A 16 -39.80 59.85 7.11
N ARG A 17 -40.11 59.52 5.84
CA ARG A 17 -39.43 58.40 5.20
C ARG A 17 -37.98 58.84 5.07
N LYS A 18 -37.15 58.45 6.05
CA LYS A 18 -35.69 58.41 5.90
C LYS A 18 -35.42 58.02 4.44
N ASN A 19 -34.55 58.73 3.75
CA ASN A 19 -34.09 58.35 2.41
C ASN A 19 -33.55 56.91 2.49
N ILE A 20 -34.41 55.91 2.38
CA ILE A 20 -34.03 54.50 2.34
C ILE A 20 -33.40 54.39 0.97
N LYS A 21 -32.06 54.49 0.92
CA LYS A 21 -31.31 54.02 -0.23
C LYS A 21 -31.65 52.54 -0.34
N ILE A 22 -32.53 52.20 -1.27
CA ILE A 22 -32.65 50.82 -1.73
C ILE A 22 -31.35 50.55 -2.47
N VAL A 23 -30.38 49.98 -1.76
CA VAL A 23 -29.16 49.47 -2.37
C VAL A 23 -29.58 48.21 -3.11
N HIS A 24 -29.64 48.28 -4.44
CA HIS A 24 -29.72 47.08 -5.25
C HIS A 24 -28.39 46.33 -5.08
N VAL A 25 -28.40 45.30 -4.23
CA VAL A 25 -27.26 44.39 -4.11
C VAL A 25 -27.31 43.46 -5.32
N ASN A 26 -26.27 43.44 -6.14
CA ASN A 26 -26.17 42.48 -7.24
C ASN A 26 -25.88 41.09 -6.64
N THR A 27 -26.93 40.29 -6.43
CA THR A 27 -26.83 38.92 -5.92
C THR A 27 -26.50 37.90 -7.00
N SER A 28 -26.43 38.30 -8.28
CA SER A 28 -26.18 37.38 -9.39
C SER A 28 -24.78 36.74 -9.35
N ASN A 29 -23.83 37.35 -8.63
CA ASN A 29 -22.46 36.86 -8.46
C ASN A 29 -22.21 36.22 -7.08
N ALA A 30 -23.21 36.17 -6.20
CA ALA A 30 -23.09 35.51 -4.91
C ALA A 30 -23.32 33.99 -5.04
N LEU A 31 -22.76 33.22 -4.13
CA LEU A 31 -23.16 31.81 -3.95
C LEU A 31 -24.63 31.79 -3.51
N SER A 32 -25.41 30.88 -4.08
CA SER A 32 -26.79 30.68 -3.61
C SER A 32 -26.76 30.02 -2.23
N TYR A 33 -27.79 30.28 -1.43
CA TYR A 33 -27.88 29.78 -0.07
C TYR A 33 -29.06 28.79 0.01
N GLY A 34 -28.76 27.53 0.30
CA GLY A 34 -29.73 26.46 0.40
C GLY A 34 -30.55 26.53 1.69
N GLU A 35 -31.74 25.93 1.68
CA GLU A 35 -32.63 25.85 2.86
C GLU A 35 -31.99 25.14 4.06
N ASN A 36 -30.95 24.34 3.83
CA ASN A 36 -30.16 23.62 4.82
C ASN A 36 -28.94 24.41 5.35
N GLY A 37 -28.78 25.67 4.94
CA GLY A 37 -27.67 26.52 5.36
C GLY A 37 -26.36 26.32 4.60
N GLN A 38 -26.37 25.59 3.48
CA GLN A 38 -25.20 25.41 2.63
C GLN A 38 -25.09 26.51 1.58
N TYR A 39 -23.85 26.84 1.19
CA TYR A 39 -23.60 27.67 0.02
C TYR A 39 -23.42 26.80 -1.22
N ASP A 40 -24.15 27.09 -2.28
CA ASP A 40 -24.08 26.40 -3.55
C ASP A 40 -23.45 27.33 -4.61
N ALA A 41 -22.46 26.79 -5.31
CA ALA A 41 -21.74 27.47 -6.39
C ALA A 41 -22.47 27.37 -7.73
N GLU A 42 -23.57 26.62 -7.84
CA GLU A 42 -24.37 26.43 -9.05
C GLU A 42 -23.50 26.01 -10.25
N ASN A 43 -22.56 25.07 -10.03
CA ASN A 43 -21.60 24.59 -11.02
C ASN A 43 -20.68 25.68 -11.61
N ARG A 44 -20.43 26.76 -10.87
CA ARG A 44 -19.49 27.82 -11.27
C ARG A 44 -18.09 27.56 -10.74
N THR A 45 -17.09 28.02 -11.50
CA THR A 45 -15.70 28.01 -11.07
C THR A 45 -15.47 29.02 -9.95
N ILE A 46 -14.78 28.59 -8.88
CA ILE A 46 -14.30 29.46 -7.81
C ILE A 46 -12.78 29.64 -7.97
N TYR A 47 -12.34 30.89 -8.10
CA TYR A 47 -10.93 31.25 -8.26
C TYR A 47 -10.38 31.89 -6.98
N ASN A 48 -9.04 31.97 -6.87
CA ASN A 48 -8.32 32.51 -5.71
C ASN A 48 -8.57 31.77 -4.38
N LEU A 49 -8.81 30.46 -4.43
CA LEU A 49 -8.78 29.62 -3.23
C LEU A 49 -7.33 29.49 -2.74
N ARG A 50 -7.13 29.63 -1.42
CA ARG A 50 -5.85 29.31 -0.77
C ARG A 50 -5.70 27.81 -0.66
N GLU A 51 -4.45 27.35 -0.54
CA GLU A 51 -4.15 25.99 -0.07
C GLU A 51 -4.88 25.66 1.24
N PRO A 52 -5.45 24.44 1.35
CA PRO A 52 -6.18 24.03 2.54
C PRO A 52 -5.22 23.85 3.72
N ILE A 53 -5.63 24.29 4.92
CA ILE A 53 -4.90 24.08 6.18
C ILE A 53 -5.66 23.11 7.08
N TYR A 54 -6.98 23.21 7.09
CA TYR A 54 -7.85 22.37 7.92
C TYR A 54 -8.66 21.39 7.07
N GLU A 55 -9.14 20.32 7.69
CA GLU A 55 -9.86 19.23 7.02
C GLU A 55 -11.12 19.68 6.25
N ASN A 56 -11.75 20.78 6.67
CA ASN A 56 -12.97 21.30 6.07
C ASN A 56 -12.74 22.48 5.11
N ASP A 57 -11.49 22.82 4.81
CA ASP A 57 -11.19 23.87 3.84
C ASP A 57 -11.50 23.39 2.41
N ALA A 58 -12.06 24.28 1.59
CA ALA A 58 -12.15 24.05 0.15
C ALA A 58 -10.73 24.00 -0.44
N THR A 59 -10.48 23.04 -1.33
CA THR A 59 -9.16 22.83 -1.93
C THR A 59 -9.09 23.29 -3.39
N THR A 60 -7.89 23.70 -3.83
CA THR A 60 -7.60 23.88 -5.25
C THR A 60 -7.45 22.54 -5.95
N LYS A 61 -7.66 22.49 -7.27
CA LYS A 61 -7.35 21.30 -8.08
C LYS A 61 -5.85 20.97 -8.03
N THR A 62 -5.01 22.00 -8.10
CA THR A 62 -3.54 21.86 -8.07
C THR A 62 -3.06 21.14 -6.80
N TYR A 63 -3.63 21.47 -5.64
CA TYR A 63 -3.32 20.76 -4.40
C TYR A 63 -3.64 19.27 -4.51
N VAL A 64 -4.85 18.92 -4.94
CA VAL A 64 -5.28 17.52 -5.07
C VAL A 64 -4.42 16.77 -6.08
N ASP A 65 -4.15 17.37 -7.25
CA ASP A 65 -3.29 16.79 -8.27
C ASP A 65 -1.87 16.53 -7.73
N SER A 66 -1.31 17.43 -6.93
CA SER A 66 0.02 17.26 -6.34
C SER A 66 0.07 16.07 -5.37
N LYS A 67 -0.98 15.89 -4.56
CA LYS A 67 -1.08 14.75 -3.64
C LYS A 67 -1.29 13.43 -4.34
N LEU A 68 -2.04 13.43 -5.44
CA LEU A 68 -2.17 12.26 -6.30
C LEU A 68 -0.84 11.92 -6.97
N ALA A 69 -0.07 12.90 -7.45
CA ALA A 69 1.24 12.67 -8.05
C ALA A 69 2.25 12.09 -7.04
N GLU A 70 2.25 12.55 -5.79
CA GLU A 70 3.05 11.97 -4.70
C GLU A 70 2.68 10.49 -4.45
N LEU A 71 1.38 10.16 -4.48
CA LEU A 71 0.89 8.79 -4.34
C LEU A 71 1.30 7.92 -5.52
N ASP A 72 1.17 8.41 -6.76
CA ASP A 72 1.56 7.69 -7.97
C ASP A 72 3.05 7.37 -8.01
N GLN A 73 3.90 8.32 -7.57
CA GLN A 73 5.34 8.09 -7.43
C GLN A 73 5.64 6.99 -6.40
N SER A 74 4.94 7.02 -5.26
CA SER A 74 5.09 6.00 -4.22
C SER A 74 4.67 4.62 -4.73
N LEU A 75 3.57 4.55 -5.48
CA LEU A 75 3.09 3.31 -6.10
C LEU A 75 4.09 2.77 -7.14
N HIS A 76 4.69 3.66 -7.94
CA HIS A 76 5.70 3.27 -8.92
C HIS A 76 6.93 2.65 -8.26
N LEU A 77 7.46 3.27 -7.19
CA LEU A 77 8.60 2.74 -6.43
C LEU A 77 8.29 1.38 -5.79
N ILE A 78 7.08 1.21 -5.27
CA ILE A 78 6.65 -0.09 -4.70
C ILE A 78 6.65 -1.17 -5.78
N ASN A 79 6.15 -0.86 -6.97
CA ASN A 79 6.14 -1.83 -8.08
C ASN A 79 7.55 -2.19 -8.53
N GLU A 80 8.46 -1.21 -8.63
CA GLU A 80 9.87 -1.51 -8.94
C GLU A 80 10.52 -2.40 -7.88
N HIS A 81 10.27 -2.13 -6.60
CA HIS A 81 10.78 -2.95 -5.51
C HIS A 81 10.23 -4.38 -5.54
N ILE A 82 8.94 -4.56 -5.83
CA ILE A 82 8.31 -5.88 -5.97
C ILE A 82 8.98 -6.66 -7.11
N ASN A 83 9.22 -6.02 -8.26
CA ASN A 83 9.87 -6.68 -9.38
C ASN A 83 11.31 -7.13 -9.05
N ASP A 84 12.10 -6.28 -8.39
CA ASP A 84 13.46 -6.65 -7.92
C ASP A 84 13.42 -7.81 -6.91
N MET A 85 12.43 -7.82 -6.01
CA MET A 85 12.22 -8.94 -5.09
C MET A 85 11.86 -10.23 -5.84
N ASP A 86 11.02 -10.16 -6.85
CA ASP A 86 10.62 -11.32 -7.66
C ASP A 86 11.81 -11.92 -8.42
N ASP A 87 12.65 -11.09 -9.02
CA ASP A 87 13.88 -11.54 -9.70
C ASP A 87 14.83 -12.24 -8.71
N LYS A 88 15.00 -11.68 -7.50
CA LYS A 88 15.81 -12.30 -6.43
C LYS A 88 15.22 -13.61 -5.96
N LEU A 89 13.90 -13.70 -5.80
CA LEU A 89 13.21 -14.93 -5.42
C LEU A 89 13.39 -16.02 -6.49
N TYR A 90 13.32 -15.64 -7.77
CA TYR A 90 13.57 -16.55 -8.89
C TYR A 90 14.98 -17.13 -8.84
N ALA A 91 16.01 -16.29 -8.67
CA ALA A 91 17.41 -16.72 -8.59
C ALA A 91 17.66 -17.66 -7.40
N ILE A 92 17.11 -17.35 -6.22
CA ILE A 92 17.23 -18.22 -5.04
C ILE A 92 16.56 -19.58 -5.30
N THR A 93 15.35 -19.56 -5.86
CA THR A 93 14.51 -20.77 -5.97
C THR A 93 14.98 -21.72 -7.06
N LEU A 94 15.44 -21.19 -8.19
CA LEU A 94 15.72 -22.01 -9.38
C LEU A 94 17.20 -22.25 -9.63
N GLU A 95 18.09 -21.44 -9.05
CA GLU A 95 19.53 -21.62 -9.24
C GLU A 95 20.18 -22.09 -7.94
N GLN A 96 20.02 -21.34 -6.86
CA GLN A 96 20.77 -21.59 -5.62
C GLN A 96 20.26 -22.82 -4.86
N MET A 97 18.96 -22.95 -4.65
CA MET A 97 18.38 -24.06 -3.87
C MET A 97 18.63 -25.43 -4.51
N PRO A 98 18.45 -25.62 -5.84
CA PRO A 98 18.75 -26.89 -6.50
C PRO A 98 20.25 -27.24 -6.45
N ALA A 99 21.13 -26.25 -6.63
CA ALA A 99 22.57 -26.47 -6.55
C ALA A 99 23.00 -26.96 -5.16
N ILE A 100 22.47 -26.34 -4.10
CA ILE A 100 22.73 -26.77 -2.72
C ILE A 100 22.18 -28.19 -2.48
N GLN A 101 20.98 -28.50 -2.97
CA GLN A 101 20.39 -29.83 -2.81
C GLN A 101 21.22 -30.91 -3.53
N GLN A 102 21.75 -30.60 -4.72
CA GLN A 102 22.64 -31.49 -5.44
C GLN A 102 23.94 -31.72 -4.66
N GLN A 103 24.56 -30.65 -4.16
CA GLN A 103 25.79 -30.75 -3.37
C GLN A 103 25.63 -31.61 -2.11
N ILE A 104 24.50 -31.48 -1.41
CA ILE A 104 24.16 -32.33 -0.26
C ILE A 104 24.02 -33.80 -0.70
N THR A 105 23.37 -34.03 -1.83
CA THR A 105 23.16 -35.37 -2.38
C THR A 105 24.50 -36.03 -2.72
N ASP A 106 25.39 -35.32 -3.41
CA ASP A 106 26.72 -35.80 -3.78
C ASP A 106 27.57 -36.08 -2.54
N SER A 107 27.51 -35.20 -1.54
CA SER A 107 28.24 -35.38 -0.28
C SER A 107 27.76 -36.63 0.48
N ASN A 108 26.45 -36.86 0.54
CA ASN A 108 25.88 -38.04 1.18
C ASN A 108 26.25 -39.34 0.44
N GLN A 109 26.27 -39.29 -0.90
CA GLN A 109 26.71 -40.43 -1.70
C GLN A 109 28.18 -40.76 -1.41
N HIS A 110 29.04 -39.74 -1.37
CA HIS A 110 30.46 -39.93 -1.06
C HIS A 110 30.69 -40.54 0.33
N VAL A 111 29.94 -40.08 1.36
CA VAL A 111 30.00 -40.70 2.70
C VAL A 111 29.59 -42.17 2.67
N THR A 112 28.54 -42.50 1.90
CA THR A 112 28.07 -43.88 1.73
C THR A 112 29.15 -44.75 1.09
N ASP A 113 29.82 -44.23 0.07
CA ASP A 113 30.90 -44.95 -0.63
C ASP A 113 32.11 -45.20 0.28
N LEU A 114 32.48 -44.21 1.11
CA LEU A 114 33.54 -44.35 2.10
C LEU A 114 33.21 -45.44 3.14
N LEU A 115 31.98 -45.45 3.66
CA LEU A 115 31.53 -46.46 4.62
C LEU A 115 31.57 -47.87 4.02
N LYS A 116 31.13 -48.01 2.76
CA LYS A 116 31.20 -49.28 2.03
C LYS A 116 32.64 -49.76 1.89
N ASN A 117 33.54 -48.89 1.43
CA ASN A 117 34.95 -49.24 1.26
C ASN A 117 35.63 -49.63 2.59
N TRP A 118 35.31 -48.91 3.68
CA TRP A 118 35.78 -49.26 5.02
C TRP A 118 35.29 -50.64 5.46
N SER A 119 34.00 -50.95 5.26
CA SER A 119 33.44 -52.26 5.58
C SER A 119 34.11 -53.38 4.76
N GLU A 120 34.34 -53.16 3.47
CA GLU A 120 35.04 -54.12 2.60
C GLU A 120 36.47 -54.37 3.08
N SER A 121 37.18 -53.31 3.48
CA SER A 121 38.54 -53.40 4.02
C SER A 121 38.60 -54.17 5.33
N ILE A 122 37.64 -53.95 6.24
CA ILE A 122 37.52 -54.70 7.50
C ILE A 122 37.30 -56.19 7.22
N ASN A 123 36.36 -56.53 6.34
CA ASN A 123 36.07 -57.93 5.98
C ASN A 123 37.32 -58.64 5.42
N VAL A 124 38.11 -57.96 4.57
CA VAL A 124 39.37 -58.51 4.04
C VAL A 124 40.39 -58.79 5.15
N LEU A 125 40.50 -57.91 6.14
CA LEU A 125 41.40 -58.10 7.28
C LEU A 125 40.94 -59.25 8.18
N GLU A 126 39.64 -59.37 8.44
CA GLU A 126 39.07 -60.47 9.21
C GLU A 126 39.38 -61.82 8.56
N MET A 127 39.14 -61.96 7.25
CA MET A 127 39.47 -63.18 6.50
C MET A 127 40.97 -63.52 6.58
N ARG A 128 41.85 -62.51 6.50
CA ARG A 128 43.31 -62.73 6.61
C ARG A 128 43.71 -63.21 8.01
N ILE A 129 43.12 -62.64 9.06
CA ILE A 129 43.37 -63.05 10.44
C ILE A 129 42.92 -64.51 10.65
N GLU A 130 41.72 -64.86 10.20
CA GLU A 130 41.21 -66.23 10.31
C GLU A 130 42.11 -67.26 9.61
N ASN A 131 42.62 -66.92 8.43
CA ASN A 131 43.56 -67.77 7.70
C ASN A 131 44.89 -67.94 8.45
N LEU A 132 45.45 -66.86 9.00
CA LEU A 132 46.66 -66.92 9.82
C LEU A 132 46.46 -67.80 11.07
N ILE A 133 45.32 -67.65 11.76
CA ILE A 133 44.97 -68.50 12.90
C ILE A 133 44.93 -69.97 12.49
N ARG A 134 44.34 -70.30 11.35
CA ARG A 134 44.30 -71.67 10.82
C ARG A 134 45.71 -72.22 10.57
N GLN A 135 46.56 -71.46 9.89
CA GLN A 135 47.95 -71.86 9.60
C GLN A 135 48.78 -72.09 10.87
N LEU A 136 48.58 -71.29 11.92
CA LEU A 136 49.30 -71.45 13.19
C LEU A 136 48.85 -72.71 13.94
N LYS A 137 47.55 -73.02 13.93
CA LYS A 137 46.99 -74.27 14.49
C LYS A 137 47.57 -75.49 13.76
N ASP A 138 47.64 -75.46 12.43
CA ASP A 138 48.19 -76.56 11.64
C ASP A 138 49.68 -76.82 11.95
N LYS A 139 50.44 -75.76 12.30
CA LYS A 139 51.85 -75.84 12.69
C LYS A 139 52.08 -76.22 14.16
N LYS A 140 51.02 -76.43 14.96
CA LYS A 140 51.10 -76.65 16.43
C LYS A 140 51.80 -75.52 17.19
N LEU A 141 51.72 -74.29 16.68
CA LEU A 141 52.30 -73.09 17.31
C LEU A 141 51.31 -72.37 18.24
N LEU A 142 50.08 -72.87 18.29
CA LEU A 142 48.93 -72.49 19.12
C LEU A 142 48.21 -73.77 19.51
#